data_AF-A0AAE0FRU0-F1
#
_entry.id   AF-A0AAE0FRU0-F1
#
_cell.length_a   1.000
_cell.length_b   1.000
_cell.length_c   1.000
_cell.angle_alpha   90.00
_cell.angle_beta   90.00
_cell.angle_gamma   90.00
#
_symmetry.space_group_name_H-M   'P 1'
#
loop_
_entity.id
_entity.type
_entity.pdbx_description
1 polymer ?
#
loop_
_entity_poly.entity_id
_entity_poly.type
_entity_poly.pdbx_seq_one_letter_code
_entity_poly.pdbx_strand_id
1 'polypeptide(L)'
;MIEEDARAIEEDQTREKEKEVVEEEGVDGEEGESEEEEAEQTKDDKADDMCFQSGIVVGVTDEGLERWRVLVEASKRYEASVQSNPKDFSALYNWALILQEQAESTTMMTGVLGKEELLSSACQKYEAAAPLTEDAHSVLYNWGVALSDRAKLCAGTPRCRELWEQACTKYEQAVRINAESTQAFNNWGLALQQPATWRPLEPALHLFVLHALTNPVEAAPCVNVP
;
A
#
# COMPACT_ATOMS: atom_id res chain seq x y z
N MET A 1 65.86 26.28 7.72
CA MET A 1 65.76 27.18 8.88
C MET A 1 64.42 27.84 8.75
N ILE A 2 63.37 27.50 9.49
CA ILE A 2 63.33 27.24 10.93
C ILE A 2 62.20 26.21 11.16
N GLU A 3 62.53 25.08 11.80
CA GLU A 3 61.58 24.17 12.45
C GLU A 3 61.10 24.79 13.77
N GLU A 4 60.03 24.23 14.33
CA GLU A 4 59.50 24.50 15.68
C GLU A 4 58.55 25.69 15.80
N ASP A 5 57.25 25.44 15.59
CA ASP A 5 56.16 26.04 16.40
C ASP A 5 54.78 25.40 16.10
N ALA A 6 54.77 24.10 15.77
CA ALA A 6 53.54 23.34 15.50
C ALA A 6 53.07 22.51 16.72
N ARG A 7 53.33 22.99 17.95
CA ARG A 7 53.00 22.26 19.18
C ARG A 7 52.52 23.18 20.31
N ALA A 8 51.51 24.01 20.04
CA ALA A 8 50.91 24.90 21.03
C ALA A 8 49.39 25.12 20.89
N ILE A 9 48.63 24.29 20.16
CA ILE A 9 47.19 24.51 19.95
C ILE A 9 46.31 23.31 20.39
N GLU A 10 46.91 22.19 20.84
CA GLU A 10 46.14 20.96 21.12
C GLU A 10 45.84 20.66 22.60
N GLU A 11 46.12 21.59 23.53
CA GLU A 11 45.92 21.36 24.98
C GLU A 11 44.80 22.19 25.65
N ASP A 12 43.96 22.92 24.90
CA ASP A 12 42.96 23.83 25.50
C ASP A 12 41.47 23.53 25.17
N GLN A 13 41.15 22.34 24.61
CA GLN A 13 39.76 21.97 24.28
C GLN A 13 39.20 20.75 25.04
N THR A 14 39.97 20.16 25.96
CA THR A 14 39.53 19.01 26.76
C THR A 14 39.01 19.36 28.16
N ARG A 15 38.89 20.65 28.50
CA ARG A 15 38.53 21.10 29.86
C ARG A 15 37.10 21.63 30.05
N GLU A 16 36.28 21.69 29.00
CA GLU A 16 34.88 22.15 29.10
C GLU A 16 33.82 21.04 29.02
N LYS A 17 34.20 19.75 28.97
CA LYS A 17 33.25 18.62 28.90
C LYS A 17 32.92 17.93 30.23
N GLU A 18 33.41 18.42 31.38
CA GLU A 18 33.25 17.74 32.67
C GLU A 18 32.52 18.58 33.75
N LYS A 19 31.61 19.47 33.36
CA LYS A 19 30.74 20.17 34.31
C LYS A 19 29.30 20.25 33.81
N GLU A 20 28.62 19.11 33.84
CA GLU A 20 27.17 19.02 34.13
C GLU A 20 26.78 17.53 34.18
N VAL A 21 27.29 16.84 35.20
CA VAL A 21 26.74 15.57 35.70
C VAL A 21 26.57 15.74 37.19
N VAL A 22 25.41 16.22 37.64
CA VAL A 22 24.92 16.05 39.01
C VAL A 22 23.38 16.07 39.00
N GLU A 23 22.82 14.91 39.37
CA GLU A 23 21.56 14.66 40.08
C GLU A 23 20.22 14.98 39.41
N GLU A 24 19.46 13.94 39.09
CA GLU A 24 18.11 13.74 39.65
C GLU A 24 17.81 12.23 39.73
N GLU A 25 17.54 11.75 40.95
CA GLU A 25 16.98 10.42 41.22
C GLU A 25 15.45 10.47 41.13
N GLY A 26 14.87 9.54 40.36
CA GLY A 26 13.60 8.84 40.61
C GLY A 26 12.28 9.63 40.67
N VAL A 27 11.48 9.53 39.61
CA VAL A 27 10.00 9.49 39.67
C VAL A 27 9.48 8.54 38.57
N ASP A 28 8.39 7.85 38.91
CA ASP A 28 7.68 6.78 38.19
C ASP A 28 7.45 6.98 36.68
N GLY A 29 7.36 5.84 35.99
CA GLY A 29 7.05 5.75 34.56
C GLY A 29 5.57 5.97 34.21
N GLU A 30 5.34 5.89 32.90
CA GLU A 30 4.05 5.87 32.17
C GLU A 30 3.46 7.18 31.63
N GLU A 31 4.02 8.37 31.88
CA GLU A 31 3.46 9.62 31.30
C GLU A 31 4.15 10.10 29.99
N GLY A 32 5.39 9.66 29.73
CA GLY A 32 6.17 10.15 28.57
C GLY A 32 5.74 9.62 27.19
N GLU A 33 5.20 8.40 27.10
CA GLU A 33 4.74 7.83 25.82
C GLU A 33 3.45 8.53 25.33
N SER A 34 2.60 8.98 26.27
CA SER A 34 1.35 9.67 25.93
C SER A 34 1.55 11.10 25.43
N GLU A 35 2.54 11.82 25.98
CA GLU A 35 2.87 13.17 25.54
C GLU A 35 3.67 13.18 24.22
N GLU A 36 4.50 12.15 23.98
CA GLU A 36 5.16 11.97 22.68
C GLU A 36 4.18 11.55 21.58
N GLU A 37 3.23 10.65 21.85
CA GLU A 37 2.13 10.33 20.93
C GLU A 37 1.24 11.54 20.67
N GLU A 38 0.82 12.31 21.69
CA GLU A 38 0.05 13.55 21.47
C GLU A 38 0.88 14.64 20.76
N ALA A 39 2.18 14.74 21.00
CA ALA A 39 3.06 15.68 20.32
C ALA A 39 3.36 15.28 18.86
N GLU A 40 3.42 14.00 18.54
CA GLU A 40 3.47 13.48 17.16
C GLU A 40 2.13 13.67 16.46
N GLN A 41 1.02 13.33 17.13
CA GLN A 41 -0.34 13.54 16.63
C GLN A 41 -0.59 15.02 16.29
N THR A 42 -0.18 15.94 17.16
CA THR A 42 -0.36 17.39 16.93
C THR A 42 0.61 17.97 15.88
N LYS A 43 1.72 17.31 15.58
CA LYS A 43 2.60 17.67 14.45
C LYS A 43 2.03 17.18 13.13
N ASP A 44 1.45 15.98 13.10
CA ASP A 44 0.76 15.42 11.95
C ASP A 44 -0.52 16.21 11.62
N ASP A 45 -1.30 16.59 12.63
CA ASP A 45 -2.49 17.44 12.47
C ASP A 45 -2.13 18.80 11.85
N LYS A 46 -0.97 19.37 12.20
CA LYS A 46 -0.47 20.62 11.62
C LYS A 46 0.10 20.44 10.22
N ALA A 47 0.69 19.29 9.90
CA ALA A 47 1.15 18.96 8.56
C ALA A 47 -0.03 18.74 7.60
N ASP A 48 -1.07 18.07 8.08
CA ASP A 48 -2.35 17.87 7.39
C ASP A 48 -3.08 19.22 7.15
N ASP A 49 -3.06 20.14 8.13
CA ASP A 49 -3.60 21.51 7.98
C ASP A 49 -2.76 22.39 7.03
N MET A 50 -1.44 22.26 7.04
CA MET A 50 -0.53 22.99 6.12
C MET A 50 -0.68 22.51 4.67
N CYS A 51 -0.96 21.22 4.44
CA CYS A 51 -1.35 20.68 3.14
C CYS A 51 -2.70 21.27 2.67
N PHE A 52 -3.59 21.60 3.60
CA PHE A 52 -4.91 22.15 3.35
C PHE A 52 -4.89 23.63 2.93
N GLN A 53 -3.97 24.43 3.51
CA GLN A 53 -3.91 25.88 3.26
C GLN A 53 -3.23 26.29 1.94
N SER A 54 -2.47 25.38 1.31
CA SER A 54 -1.68 25.70 0.10
C SER A 54 -2.38 25.40 -1.23
N GLY A 55 -3.54 24.72 -1.24
CA GLY A 55 -4.22 24.29 -2.47
C GLY A 55 -5.58 24.94 -2.67
N ILE A 56 -5.67 25.91 -3.59
CA ILE A 56 -6.97 26.29 -4.17
C ILE A 56 -7.41 25.11 -5.05
N VAL A 57 -8.23 24.21 -4.51
CA VAL A 57 -8.82 23.12 -5.28
C VAL A 57 -10.16 23.59 -5.85
N VAL A 58 -10.18 23.91 -7.14
CA VAL A 58 -11.40 24.31 -7.85
C VAL A 58 -12.25 23.06 -8.12
N GLY A 59 -13.45 22.99 -7.53
CA GLY A 59 -14.47 21.99 -7.89
C GLY A 59 -14.60 20.77 -6.99
N VAL A 60 -13.92 20.71 -5.84
CA VAL A 60 -14.16 19.66 -4.83
C VAL A 60 -15.36 20.02 -3.96
N THR A 61 -16.25 19.06 -3.75
CA THR A 61 -17.39 19.21 -2.82
C THR A 61 -16.94 19.00 -1.38
N ASP A 62 -17.63 19.64 -0.43
CA ASP A 62 -17.37 19.44 1.01
C ASP A 62 -17.47 17.95 1.39
N GLU A 63 -18.37 17.22 0.73
CA GLU A 63 -18.56 15.77 0.88
C GLU A 63 -17.33 14.97 0.41
N GLY A 64 -16.65 15.41 -0.66
CA GLY A 64 -15.43 14.80 -1.17
C GLY A 64 -14.24 15.01 -0.23
N LEU A 65 -14.15 16.20 0.39
CA LEU A 65 -13.15 16.49 1.43
C LEU A 65 -13.37 15.62 2.66
N GLU A 66 -14.62 15.53 3.13
CA GLU A 66 -14.95 14.73 4.30
C GLU A 66 -14.67 13.23 4.06
N ARG A 67 -15.07 12.70 2.89
CA ARG A 67 -14.75 11.32 2.50
C ARG A 67 -13.24 11.08 2.56
N TRP A 68 -12.45 12.00 2.02
CA TRP A 68 -10.98 11.87 2.05
C TRP A 68 -10.41 11.86 3.46
N ARG A 69 -10.87 12.75 4.36
CA ARG A 69 -10.43 12.76 5.76
C ARG A 69 -10.70 11.40 6.41
N VAL A 70 -11.91 10.88 6.24
CA VAL A 70 -12.30 9.57 6.78
C VAL A 70 -11.40 8.45 6.23
N LEU A 71 -11.03 8.48 4.94
CA LEU A 71 -10.13 7.50 4.35
C LEU A 71 -8.71 7.58 4.91
N VAL A 72 -8.15 8.78 5.07
CA VAL A 72 -6.82 8.98 5.67
C VAL A 72 -6.81 8.46 7.11
N GLU A 73 -7.84 8.81 7.87
CA GLU A 73 -7.98 8.46 9.27
C GLU A 73 -8.26 6.96 9.48
N ALA A 74 -8.94 6.31 8.53
CA ALA A 74 -9.06 4.85 8.50
C ALA A 74 -7.72 4.17 8.20
N SER A 75 -6.94 4.68 7.23
CA SER A 75 -5.59 4.16 6.93
C SER A 75 -4.66 4.22 8.15
N LYS A 76 -4.66 5.34 8.90
CA LYS A 76 -3.86 5.48 10.14
C LYS A 76 -4.25 4.43 11.20
N ARG A 77 -5.55 4.14 11.38
CA ARG A 77 -6.00 3.09 12.31
C ARG A 77 -5.56 1.69 11.88
N TYR A 78 -5.64 1.38 10.59
CA TYR A 78 -5.17 0.08 10.12
C TYR A 78 -3.66 -0.06 10.25
N GLU A 79 -2.90 1.02 10.02
CA GLU A 79 -1.47 1.04 10.27
C GLU A 79 -1.13 0.69 11.72
N ALA A 80 -1.73 1.38 12.70
CA ALA A 80 -1.55 1.07 14.12
C ALA A 80 -1.92 -0.39 14.47
N SER A 81 -3.01 -0.89 13.87
CA SER A 81 -3.43 -2.29 14.02
C SER A 81 -2.37 -3.27 13.51
N VAL A 82 -1.76 -3.00 12.36
CA VAL A 82 -0.71 -3.84 11.77
C VAL A 82 0.61 -3.71 12.53
N GLN A 83 0.93 -2.55 13.10
CA GLN A 83 2.10 -2.40 13.97
C GLN A 83 1.98 -3.28 15.22
N SER A 84 0.80 -3.33 15.83
CA SER A 84 0.53 -4.17 17.00
C SER A 84 0.43 -5.67 16.65
N ASN A 85 -0.17 -5.99 15.50
CA ASN A 85 -0.28 -7.36 15.01
C ASN A 85 0.05 -7.45 13.50
N PRO A 86 1.32 -7.69 13.14
CA PRO A 86 1.76 -7.74 11.75
C PRO A 86 1.16 -8.87 10.91
N LYS A 87 0.48 -9.84 11.55
CA LYS A 87 -0.17 -10.97 10.89
C LYS A 87 -1.70 -10.89 10.97
N ASP A 88 -2.25 -9.72 11.26
CA ASP A 88 -3.69 -9.50 11.13
C ASP A 88 -4.08 -9.39 9.66
N PHE A 89 -4.65 -10.49 9.13
CA PHE A 89 -5.18 -10.56 7.77
C PHE A 89 -6.19 -9.44 7.49
N SER A 90 -7.13 -9.20 8.39
CA SER A 90 -8.23 -8.27 8.17
C SER A 90 -7.73 -6.83 8.13
N ALA A 91 -6.79 -6.49 9.01
CA ALA A 91 -6.15 -5.18 8.99
C ALA A 91 -5.37 -4.96 7.70
N LEU A 92 -4.51 -5.90 7.30
CA LEU A 92 -3.73 -5.79 6.06
C LEU A 92 -4.62 -5.69 4.80
N TYR A 93 -5.62 -6.55 4.70
CA TYR A 93 -6.53 -6.58 3.55
C TYR A 93 -7.37 -5.31 3.45
N ASN A 94 -7.98 -4.86 4.55
CA ASN A 94 -8.80 -3.65 4.54
C ASN A 94 -7.96 -2.38 4.35
N TRP A 95 -6.73 -2.35 4.89
CA TRP A 95 -5.81 -1.25 4.63
C TRP A 95 -5.51 -1.12 3.13
N ALA A 96 -5.26 -2.24 2.45
CA ALA A 96 -5.04 -2.26 1.01
C ALA A 96 -6.23 -1.69 0.22
N LEU A 97 -7.46 -2.04 0.62
CA LEU A 97 -8.68 -1.51 0.00
C LEU A 97 -8.82 0.01 0.18
N ILE A 98 -8.58 0.51 1.39
CA ILE A 98 -8.63 1.97 1.66
C ILE A 98 -7.56 2.70 0.85
N LEU A 99 -6.35 2.15 0.74
CA LEU A 99 -5.29 2.75 -0.08
C LEU A 99 -5.67 2.83 -1.57
N GLN A 100 -6.39 1.85 -2.12
CA GLN A 100 -6.92 1.92 -3.49
C GLN A 100 -8.00 2.99 -3.64
N GLU A 101 -8.91 3.09 -2.67
CA GLU A 101 -9.96 4.11 -2.64
C GLU A 101 -9.38 5.53 -2.53
N GLN A 102 -8.32 5.69 -1.73
CA GLN A 102 -7.53 6.92 -1.69
C GLN A 102 -6.92 7.20 -3.07
N ALA A 103 -6.25 6.23 -3.69
CA ALA A 103 -5.66 6.39 -5.02
C ALA A 103 -6.68 6.81 -6.09
N GLU A 104 -7.92 6.33 -6.02
CA GLU A 104 -8.99 6.75 -6.91
C GLU A 104 -9.43 8.19 -6.63
N SER A 105 -9.61 8.52 -5.36
CA SER A 105 -10.03 9.84 -4.88
C SER A 105 -8.98 10.95 -5.08
N THR A 106 -7.68 10.62 -5.10
CA THR A 106 -6.58 11.57 -5.35
C THR A 106 -6.70 12.27 -6.70
N THR A 107 -7.43 11.72 -7.67
CA THR A 107 -7.69 12.41 -8.95
C THR A 107 -8.41 13.75 -8.76
N MET A 108 -9.17 13.91 -7.67
CA MET A 108 -9.90 15.14 -7.30
C MET A 108 -9.11 16.04 -6.34
N MET A 109 -8.02 15.53 -5.74
CA MET A 109 -7.34 16.12 -4.59
C MET A 109 -5.85 16.21 -4.87
N THR A 110 -5.32 17.41 -5.06
CA THR A 110 -3.86 17.60 -5.13
C THR A 110 -3.27 17.35 -3.74
N GLY A 111 -2.64 16.19 -3.53
CA GLY A 111 -2.06 15.77 -2.25
C GLY A 111 -0.62 15.22 -2.36
N VAL A 112 0.01 15.02 -1.19
CA VAL A 112 1.46 14.73 -1.00
C VAL A 112 1.91 13.35 -1.51
N LEU A 113 1.04 12.33 -1.42
CA LEU A 113 1.32 11.00 -1.96
C LEU A 113 0.70 10.83 -3.35
N GLY A 114 1.51 10.40 -4.31
CA GLY A 114 1.06 10.15 -5.67
C GLY A 114 0.18 8.90 -5.75
N LYS A 115 -0.76 8.88 -6.72
CA LYS A 115 -1.60 7.69 -7.00
C LYS A 115 -0.78 6.39 -7.15
N GLU A 116 0.42 6.47 -7.72
CA GLU A 116 1.33 5.32 -7.85
C GLU A 116 1.84 4.82 -6.49
N GLU A 117 2.15 5.70 -5.54
CA GLU A 117 2.65 5.32 -4.22
C GLU A 117 1.57 4.62 -3.41
N LEU A 118 0.35 5.17 -3.41
CA LEU A 118 -0.81 4.57 -2.76
C LEU A 118 -1.11 3.17 -3.31
N LEU A 119 -1.13 3.01 -4.64
CA LEU A 119 -1.36 1.70 -5.26
C LEU A 119 -0.20 0.73 -5.02
N SER A 120 1.05 1.23 -4.96
CA SER A 120 2.22 0.40 -4.63
C SER A 120 2.14 -0.10 -3.19
N SER A 121 1.76 0.76 -2.25
CA SER A 121 1.51 0.39 -0.85
C SER A 121 0.37 -0.62 -0.74
N ALA A 122 -0.74 -0.44 -1.47
CA ALA A 122 -1.84 -1.40 -1.50
C ALA A 122 -1.37 -2.79 -1.98
N CYS A 123 -0.55 -2.85 -3.04
CA CYS A 123 0.03 -4.11 -3.52
C CYS A 123 0.86 -4.82 -2.43
N GLN A 124 1.68 -4.09 -1.67
CA GLN A 124 2.47 -4.66 -0.58
C GLN A 124 1.59 -5.21 0.55
N LYS A 125 0.48 -4.54 0.85
CA LYS A 125 -0.46 -5.01 1.88
C LYS A 125 -1.21 -6.27 1.43
N TYR A 126 -1.60 -6.36 0.15
CA TYR A 126 -2.14 -7.61 -0.40
C TYR A 126 -1.12 -8.74 -0.43
N GLU A 127 0.14 -8.44 -0.74
CA GLU A 127 1.22 -9.43 -0.70
C GLU A 127 1.41 -10.00 0.71
N ALA A 128 1.37 -9.16 1.73
CA ALA A 128 1.44 -9.58 3.12
C ALA A 128 0.17 -10.34 3.58
N ALA A 129 -1.02 -9.96 3.08
CA ALA A 129 -2.28 -10.60 3.45
C ALA A 129 -2.51 -11.96 2.78
N ALA A 130 -2.07 -12.14 1.52
CA ALA A 130 -2.31 -13.34 0.73
C ALA A 130 -1.91 -14.67 1.42
N PRO A 131 -0.74 -14.80 2.08
CA PRO A 131 -0.36 -16.05 2.76
C PRO A 131 -1.08 -16.28 4.09
N LEU A 132 -1.86 -15.32 4.60
CA LEU A 132 -2.53 -15.40 5.91
C LEU A 132 -3.95 -15.97 5.83
N THR A 133 -4.48 -16.19 4.62
CA THR A 133 -5.81 -16.76 4.39
C THR A 133 -5.72 -18.01 3.52
N GLU A 134 -6.58 -18.99 3.80
CA GLU A 134 -6.76 -20.18 2.95
C GLU A 134 -7.62 -19.86 1.71
N ASP A 135 -8.57 -18.91 1.84
CA ASP A 135 -9.34 -18.35 0.74
C ASP A 135 -8.73 -17.01 0.31
N ALA A 136 -7.75 -17.08 -0.58
CA ALA A 136 -7.05 -15.92 -1.10
C ALA A 136 -7.73 -15.31 -2.34
N HIS A 137 -8.91 -15.79 -2.77
CA HIS A 137 -9.56 -15.33 -4.01
C HIS A 137 -9.71 -13.80 -4.03
N SER A 138 -10.32 -13.24 -2.98
CA SER A 138 -10.61 -11.80 -2.92
C SER A 138 -9.33 -10.96 -2.85
N VAL A 139 -8.31 -11.43 -2.12
CA VAL A 139 -7.01 -10.77 -2.01
C VAL A 139 -6.31 -10.72 -3.36
N LEU A 140 -6.22 -11.87 -4.04
CA LEU A 140 -5.55 -11.99 -5.33
C LEU A 140 -6.28 -11.22 -6.42
N TYR A 141 -7.62 -11.25 -6.42
CA TYR A 141 -8.43 -10.46 -7.34
C TYR A 141 -8.17 -8.95 -7.16
N ASN A 142 -8.27 -8.43 -5.93
CA ASN A 142 -8.07 -7.01 -5.68
C ASN A 142 -6.62 -6.56 -5.87
N TRP A 143 -5.65 -7.44 -5.59
CA TRP A 143 -4.26 -7.21 -5.94
C TRP A 143 -4.06 -7.09 -7.45
N GLY A 144 -4.71 -7.95 -8.24
CA GLY A 144 -4.75 -7.83 -9.70
C GLY A 144 -5.32 -6.48 -10.17
N VAL A 145 -6.36 -5.98 -9.50
CA VAL A 145 -6.95 -4.65 -9.78
C VAL A 145 -5.92 -3.55 -9.49
N ALA A 146 -5.29 -3.55 -8.31
CA ALA A 146 -4.27 -2.56 -7.96
C ALA A 146 -3.10 -2.55 -8.96
N LEU A 147 -2.60 -3.72 -9.36
CA LEU A 147 -1.56 -3.85 -10.38
C LEU A 147 -2.00 -3.32 -11.75
N SER A 148 -3.25 -3.60 -12.14
CA SER A 148 -3.83 -3.09 -13.39
C SER A 148 -3.89 -1.56 -13.39
N ASP A 149 -4.26 -0.95 -12.26
CA ASP A 149 -4.31 0.50 -12.13
C ASP A 149 -2.91 1.13 -12.17
N ARG A 150 -1.92 0.52 -11.53
CA ARG A 150 -0.50 0.94 -11.67
C ARG A 150 -0.01 0.82 -13.11
N ALA A 151 -0.38 -0.25 -13.81
CA ALA A 151 -0.03 -0.44 -15.20
C ALA A 151 -0.59 0.67 -16.10
N LYS A 152 -1.83 1.11 -15.84
CA LYS A 152 -2.45 2.26 -16.54
C LYS A 152 -1.68 3.57 -16.29
N LEU A 153 -1.18 3.81 -15.07
CA LEU A 153 -0.42 5.03 -14.74
C LEU A 153 0.91 5.15 -15.46
N CYS A 154 1.56 4.03 -15.74
CA CYS A 154 2.85 4.00 -16.43
C CYS A 154 2.72 3.59 -17.92
N ALA A 155 1.53 3.77 -18.51
CA ALA A 155 1.26 3.45 -19.91
C ALA A 155 2.32 4.09 -20.84
N GLY A 156 2.78 3.31 -21.83
CA GLY A 156 3.85 3.74 -22.73
C GLY A 156 5.28 3.53 -22.21
N THR A 157 5.45 3.03 -20.98
CA THR A 157 6.76 2.63 -20.44
C THR A 157 6.94 1.09 -20.45
N PRO A 158 8.18 0.56 -20.44
CA PRO A 158 8.43 -0.87 -20.32
C PRO A 158 7.82 -1.49 -19.05
N ARG A 159 7.77 -0.71 -17.95
CA ARG A 159 7.22 -1.13 -16.66
C ARG A 159 5.74 -1.50 -16.73
N CYS A 160 4.97 -0.87 -17.62
CA CYS A 160 3.54 -1.16 -17.84
C CYS A 160 3.31 -2.64 -18.18
N ARG A 161 4.16 -3.21 -19.04
CA ARG A 161 4.06 -4.62 -19.44
C ARG A 161 4.22 -5.56 -18.24
N GLU A 162 5.25 -5.33 -17.44
CA GLU A 162 5.53 -6.17 -16.28
C GLU A 162 4.37 -6.15 -15.29
N LEU A 163 3.79 -4.97 -15.04
CA LEU A 163 2.62 -4.83 -14.17
C LEU A 163 1.38 -5.53 -14.73
N TRP A 164 1.14 -5.47 -16.04
CA TRP A 164 0.06 -6.22 -16.69
C TRP A 164 0.27 -7.74 -16.59
N GLU A 165 1.50 -8.23 -16.73
CA GLU A 165 1.83 -9.65 -16.56
C GLU A 165 1.61 -10.13 -15.12
N GLN A 166 2.02 -9.31 -14.14
CA GLN A 166 1.73 -9.59 -12.74
C GLN A 166 0.23 -9.59 -12.46
N ALA A 167 -0.52 -8.59 -12.97
CA ALA A 167 -1.97 -8.53 -12.82
C ALA A 167 -2.66 -9.77 -13.40
N CYS A 168 -2.28 -10.20 -14.62
CA CYS A 168 -2.79 -11.41 -15.24
C CYS A 168 -2.53 -12.65 -14.37
N THR A 169 -1.33 -12.75 -13.80
CA THR A 169 -0.97 -13.87 -12.90
C THR A 169 -1.86 -13.88 -11.66
N LYS A 170 -2.15 -12.72 -11.07
CA LYS A 170 -3.02 -12.63 -9.88
C LYS A 170 -4.47 -12.98 -10.21
N TYR A 171 -5.01 -12.49 -11.32
CA TYR A 171 -6.37 -12.87 -11.73
C TYR A 171 -6.48 -14.36 -12.08
N GLU A 172 -5.49 -14.93 -12.75
CA GLU A 172 -5.44 -16.38 -13.01
C GLU A 172 -5.47 -17.18 -11.70
N GLN A 173 -4.64 -16.80 -10.72
CA GLN A 173 -4.62 -17.44 -9.41
C GLN A 173 -5.97 -17.31 -8.70
N ALA A 174 -6.60 -16.13 -8.73
CA ALA A 174 -7.93 -15.93 -8.16
C ALA A 174 -8.97 -16.85 -8.82
N VAL A 175 -9.01 -16.88 -10.15
CA VAL A 175 -9.93 -17.75 -10.91
C VAL A 175 -9.73 -19.23 -10.60
N ARG A 176 -8.48 -19.68 -10.39
CA ARG A 176 -8.21 -21.07 -10.00
C ARG A 176 -8.80 -21.43 -8.63
N ILE A 177 -8.90 -20.46 -7.71
CA ILE A 177 -9.52 -20.64 -6.40
C ILE A 177 -11.04 -20.62 -6.52
N ASN A 178 -11.58 -19.67 -7.29
CA ASN A 178 -13.02 -19.52 -7.52
C ASN A 178 -13.33 -19.35 -9.01
N ALA A 179 -13.63 -20.48 -9.67
CA ALA A 179 -13.94 -20.55 -11.08
C ALA A 179 -15.35 -20.03 -11.44
N GLU A 180 -16.15 -19.63 -10.45
CA GLU A 180 -17.48 -19.03 -10.68
C GLU A 180 -17.41 -17.48 -10.70
N SER A 181 -16.23 -16.90 -10.43
CA SER A 181 -16.04 -15.46 -10.38
C SER A 181 -15.97 -14.82 -11.77
N THR A 182 -17.14 -14.49 -12.32
CA THR A 182 -17.27 -13.78 -13.61
C THR A 182 -16.51 -12.46 -13.65
N GLN A 183 -16.44 -11.73 -12.53
CA GLN A 183 -15.68 -10.48 -12.41
C GLN A 183 -14.17 -10.72 -12.57
N ALA A 184 -13.63 -11.78 -11.96
CA ALA A 184 -12.21 -12.12 -12.09
C ALA A 184 -11.87 -12.50 -13.54
N PHE A 185 -12.73 -13.28 -14.21
CA PHE A 185 -12.57 -13.58 -15.64
C PHE A 185 -12.60 -12.34 -16.53
N ASN A 186 -13.57 -11.46 -16.33
CA ASN A 186 -13.70 -10.24 -17.13
C ASN A 186 -12.46 -9.35 -16.97
N ASN A 187 -12.00 -9.14 -15.74
CA ASN A 187 -10.81 -8.33 -15.48
C ASN A 187 -9.53 -8.99 -15.99
N TRP A 188 -9.44 -10.32 -15.91
CA TRP A 188 -8.33 -11.05 -16.54
C TRP A 188 -8.31 -10.88 -18.05
N GLY A 189 -9.47 -11.03 -18.70
CA GLY A 189 -9.63 -10.81 -20.14
C GLY A 189 -9.26 -9.39 -20.55
N LEU A 190 -9.67 -8.39 -19.77
CA LEU A 190 -9.28 -6.99 -19.98
C LEU A 190 -7.77 -6.80 -19.82
N ALA A 191 -7.15 -7.36 -18.79
CA ALA A 191 -5.71 -7.28 -18.57
C ALA A 191 -4.91 -7.94 -19.70
N LEU A 192 -5.38 -9.08 -20.22
CA LEU A 192 -4.78 -9.77 -21.37
C LEU A 192 -4.80 -8.94 -22.65
N GLN A 193 -5.77 -8.04 -22.81
CA GLN A 193 -5.81 -7.13 -23.96
C GLN A 193 -4.73 -6.03 -23.89
N GLN A 194 -4.29 -5.63 -22.70
CA GLN A 194 -3.54 -4.39 -22.51
C GLN A 194 -2.06 -4.42 -22.94
N PRO A 195 -1.43 -5.58 -23.09
CA PRO A 195 -0.28 -5.71 -23.99
C PRO A 195 -0.25 -7.09 -24.66
N ALA A 196 -1.35 -7.50 -25.30
CA ALA A 196 -1.47 -8.74 -26.08
C ALA A 196 -0.43 -8.92 -27.21
N THR A 197 0.50 -7.98 -27.39
CA THR A 197 1.47 -7.99 -28.50
C THR A 197 2.67 -8.91 -28.31
N TRP A 198 2.83 -9.64 -27.19
CA TRP A 198 4.13 -10.33 -26.95
C TRP A 198 4.14 -11.69 -26.25
N ARG A 199 3.00 -12.27 -25.84
CA ARG A 199 3.02 -13.62 -25.25
C ARG A 199 2.10 -14.58 -26.01
N PRO A 200 2.60 -15.73 -26.50
CA PRO A 200 1.72 -16.87 -26.72
C PRO A 200 1.24 -17.34 -25.34
N LEU A 201 -0.09 -17.37 -25.13
CA LEU A 201 -0.68 -18.07 -23.99
C LEU A 201 -0.15 -19.51 -23.98
N GLU A 202 0.35 -19.98 -22.85
CA GLU A 202 0.65 -21.40 -22.68
C GLU A 202 -0.59 -22.22 -23.10
N PRO A 203 -0.44 -23.32 -23.86
CA PRO A 203 -1.59 -24.03 -24.43
C PRO A 203 -2.63 -24.47 -23.38
N ALA A 204 -2.17 -24.83 -22.17
CA ALA A 204 -3.05 -25.19 -21.05
C ALA A 204 -3.90 -24.00 -20.55
N LEU A 205 -3.32 -22.80 -20.56
CA LEU A 205 -3.98 -21.55 -20.22
C LEU A 205 -4.96 -21.12 -21.30
N HIS A 206 -4.59 -21.28 -22.57
CA HIS A 206 -5.50 -21.04 -23.70
C HIS A 206 -6.72 -21.97 -23.64
N LEU A 207 -6.50 -23.27 -23.34
CA LEU A 207 -7.58 -24.25 -23.16
C LEU A 207 -8.44 -23.95 -21.92
N PHE A 208 -7.84 -23.53 -20.81
CA PHE A 208 -8.58 -23.14 -19.60
C PHE A 208 -9.44 -21.88 -19.84
N VAL A 209 -8.87 -20.86 -20.49
CA VAL A 209 -9.61 -19.64 -20.88
C VAL A 209 -10.71 -19.95 -21.88
N LEU A 210 -10.44 -20.76 -22.92
CA LEU A 210 -11.46 -21.23 -23.86
C LEU A 210 -12.57 -22.01 -23.15
N HIS A 211 -12.21 -22.92 -22.26
CA HIS A 211 -13.17 -23.73 -21.51
C HIS A 211 -14.05 -22.86 -20.59
N ALA A 212 -13.44 -21.93 -19.84
CA ALA A 212 -14.17 -21.00 -18.99
C ALA A 212 -15.09 -20.04 -19.78
N LEU A 213 -14.66 -19.59 -20.96
CA LEU A 213 -15.48 -18.73 -21.83
C LEU A 213 -16.60 -19.49 -22.57
N THR A 214 -16.48 -20.82 -22.71
CA THR A 214 -17.44 -21.66 -23.46
C THR A 214 -18.37 -22.49 -22.56
N ASN A 215 -18.03 -22.71 -21.29
CA ASN A 215 -18.82 -23.49 -20.33
C ASN A 215 -19.00 -22.76 -18.99
N PRO A 216 -19.96 -21.82 -18.88
CA PRO A 216 -20.25 -21.12 -17.63
C PRO A 216 -21.04 -21.95 -16.59
N VAL A 217 -21.13 -23.29 -16.71
CA VAL A 217 -22.09 -24.11 -15.92
C VAL A 217 -21.52 -25.42 -15.34
N GLU A 218 -20.25 -25.79 -15.57
CA GLU A 218 -19.74 -27.12 -15.16
C GLU A 218 -18.65 -27.11 -14.07
N ALA A 219 -18.39 -26.00 -13.39
CA ALA A 219 -17.45 -25.95 -12.27
C ALA A 219 -18.15 -26.07 -10.90
N ALA A 220 -18.95 -27.12 -10.71
CA ALA A 220 -19.32 -27.58 -9.37
C ALA A 220 -19.14 -29.10 -9.27
N PRO A 221 -18.17 -29.63 -8.49
CA PRO A 221 -18.31 -30.97 -7.98
C PRO A 221 -19.46 -30.93 -6.96
N CYS A 222 -20.60 -31.53 -7.31
CA CYS A 222 -21.68 -31.78 -6.38
C CYS A 222 -21.11 -32.42 -5.11
N VAL A 223 -21.12 -31.67 -4.00
CA VAL A 223 -20.83 -32.22 -2.68
C VAL A 223 -21.98 -33.17 -2.34
N ASN A 224 -21.76 -34.45 -2.58
CA ASN A 224 -22.62 -35.50 -2.05
C ASN A 224 -22.32 -35.59 -0.55
N VAL A 225 -23.23 -35.06 0.27
CA VAL A 225 -23.27 -35.34 1.70
C VAL A 225 -24.21 -36.54 1.89
N PRO A 226 -23.82 -37.57 2.68
CA PRO A 226 -24.56 -38.83 2.82
C PRO A 226 -25.95 -38.70 3.45
#